data_AF-A0A7K3KPN6-F1
#
_entry.id   AF-A0A7K3KPN6-F1
#
_cell.length_a   1.000
_cell.length_b   1.000
_cell.length_c   1.000
_cell.angle_alpha   90.00
_cell.angle_beta   90.00
_cell.angle_gamma   90.00
#
_symmetry.space_group_name_H-M   'P 1'
#
loop_
_entity.id
_entity.type
_entity.pdbx_description
1 polymer ?
#
loop_
_entity_poly.entity_id
_entity_poly.type
_entity_poly.pdbx_seq_one_letter_code
_entity_poly.pdbx_strand_id
1 'polypeptide(L)'
;MQRRTKKRKLKKGRVIGSFIILLAFIGLCVFAVSKLKPQVTKQRAESSQTSSSSSTAESKTTDLPEAHRSDWNLVLVNRENPKEELSPELTTVGNVQVDQRIADALVKFLAAAQAIDPAEHLISAYRSVAYQEQLFNTYVENERVGAAG
;
A
#
# COMPACT_ATOMS: atom_id res chain seq x y z
N MET A 1 -57.59 -9.44 -36.99
CA MET A 1 -56.61 -8.38 -37.35
C MET A 1 -55.19 -8.94 -37.24
N GLN A 2 -54.54 -9.32 -38.36
CA GLN A 2 -53.13 -9.74 -38.34
C GLN A 2 -52.24 -8.62 -38.91
N ARG A 3 -51.44 -7.98 -38.04
CA ARG A 3 -50.45 -6.96 -38.45
C ARG A 3 -49.28 -7.65 -39.15
N ARG A 4 -49.20 -7.52 -40.48
CA ARG A 4 -48.02 -7.90 -41.25
C ARG A 4 -46.89 -6.90 -41.00
N THR A 5 -45.84 -7.29 -40.27
CA THR A 5 -44.62 -6.49 -40.14
C THR A 5 -43.67 -6.80 -41.31
N LYS A 6 -43.46 -5.83 -42.19
CA LYS A 6 -42.45 -5.91 -43.26
C LYS A 6 -41.05 -5.88 -42.64
N LYS A 7 -40.37 -7.02 -42.57
CA LYS A 7 -38.93 -7.07 -42.25
C LYS A 7 -38.15 -6.38 -43.37
N ARG A 8 -37.62 -5.18 -43.13
CA ARG A 8 -36.68 -4.49 -44.04
C ARG A 8 -35.41 -5.34 -44.14
N LYS A 9 -35.18 -5.99 -45.27
CA LYS A 9 -33.89 -6.64 -45.57
C LYS A 9 -32.81 -5.57 -45.57
N LEU A 10 -31.95 -5.56 -44.56
CA LEU A 10 -30.76 -4.72 -44.55
C LEU A 10 -29.90 -5.08 -45.77
N LYS A 11 -29.67 -4.11 -46.65
CA LYS A 11 -28.81 -4.29 -47.82
C LYS A 11 -27.39 -4.55 -47.30
N LYS A 12 -26.85 -5.75 -47.55
CA LYS A 12 -25.55 -6.21 -47.03
C LYS A 12 -24.42 -5.18 -47.26
N GLY A 13 -24.42 -4.47 -48.39
CA GLY A 13 -23.47 -3.38 -48.67
C GLY A 13 -23.53 -2.20 -47.70
N ARG A 14 -24.70 -1.90 -47.10
CA ARG A 14 -24.86 -0.83 -46.10
C ARG A 14 -24.33 -1.24 -44.73
N VAL A 15 -24.36 -2.53 -44.41
CA VAL A 15 -23.77 -3.09 -43.20
C VAL A 15 -22.25 -3.12 -43.32
N ILE A 16 -21.74 -3.57 -44.48
CA ILE A 16 -20.30 -3.61 -44.76
C ILE A 16 -19.69 -2.19 -44.74
N GLY A 17 -20.35 -1.21 -45.37
CA GLY A 17 -19.91 0.19 -45.32
C GLY A 17 -19.90 0.77 -43.90
N SER A 18 -20.89 0.42 -43.08
CA SER A 18 -20.92 0.84 -41.66
C SER A 18 -19.77 0.23 -40.85
N PHE A 19 -19.41 -1.03 -41.11
CA PHE A 19 -18.29 -1.69 -40.45
C PHE A 19 -16.95 -1.07 -40.84
N ILE A 20 -16.76 -0.71 -42.11
CA ILE A 20 -15.53 -0.05 -42.58
C ILE A 20 -15.37 1.33 -41.94
N ILE A 21 -16.45 2.11 -41.85
CA ILE A 21 -16.44 3.44 -41.19
C ILE A 21 -16.13 3.29 -39.69
N LEU A 22 -16.70 2.30 -39.03
CA LEU A 22 -16.44 2.03 -37.60
C LEU A 22 -14.97 1.64 -37.36
N LEU A 23 -14.39 0.78 -38.20
CA LEU A 23 -12.98 0.39 -38.11
C LEU A 23 -12.04 1.57 -38.36
N ALA A 24 -12.37 2.45 -39.31
CA ALA A 24 -11.61 3.68 -39.54
C ALA A 24 -11.65 4.64 -38.34
N PHE A 25 -12.82 4.76 -37.69
CA PHE A 25 -12.97 5.57 -36.48
C PHE A 25 -12.15 5.02 -35.30
N ILE A 26 -12.18 3.70 -35.09
CA ILE A 26 -11.38 3.03 -34.05
C ILE A 26 -9.88 3.23 -34.32
N GLY A 27 -9.45 3.09 -35.57
CA GLY A 27 -8.07 3.34 -35.98
C GLY A 27 -7.62 4.78 -35.71
N LEU A 28 -8.47 5.77 -36.00
CA LEU A 28 -8.22 7.18 -35.71
C LEU A 28 -8.09 7.44 -34.19
N CYS A 29 -8.97 6.84 -33.38
CA CYS A 29 -8.91 6.96 -31.93
C CYS A 29 -7.62 6.34 -31.36
N VAL A 30 -7.23 5.15 -31.81
CA VAL A 30 -5.98 4.49 -31.39
C VAL A 30 -4.75 5.31 -31.82
N PHE A 31 -4.77 5.89 -33.01
CA PHE A 31 -3.69 6.76 -33.51
C PHE A 31 -3.57 8.06 -32.71
N ALA A 32 -4.69 8.69 -32.34
CA ALA A 32 -4.71 9.88 -31.50
C ALA A 32 -4.17 9.59 -30.08
N VAL A 33 -4.55 8.45 -29.49
CA VAL A 33 -4.06 8.03 -28.16
C VAL A 33 -2.57 7.64 -28.20
N SER A 34 -2.07 7.05 -29.29
CA SER A 34 -0.65 6.71 -29.41
C SER A 34 0.28 7.91 -29.69
N LYS A 35 -0.28 9.07 -30.06
CA LYS A 35 0.44 10.37 -30.10
C LYS A 35 0.43 11.12 -28.75
N LEU A 36 -0.35 10.65 -27.78
CA LEU A 36 -0.31 11.12 -26.39
C LEU A 36 0.56 10.18 -25.56
N LYS A 37 1.89 10.25 -25.74
CA LYS A 37 2.82 9.74 -24.73
C LYS A 37 2.96 10.82 -23.65
N PRO A 38 2.53 10.60 -22.39
CA PRO A 38 3.05 11.38 -21.28
C PRO A 38 4.55 11.13 -21.18
N GLN A 39 5.32 12.22 -21.25
CA GLN A 39 6.74 12.28 -20.95
C GLN A 39 6.92 12.01 -19.45
N VAL A 40 6.91 10.74 -19.05
CA VAL A 40 7.45 10.31 -17.76
C VAL A 40 8.95 10.10 -17.98
N THR A 41 9.71 11.12 -17.62
CA THR A 41 11.18 11.16 -17.65
C THR A 41 11.74 9.99 -16.85
N LYS A 42 12.18 8.96 -17.59
CA LYS A 42 12.99 7.87 -17.09
C LYS A 42 14.45 8.29 -17.23
N GLN A 43 14.98 9.05 -16.28
CA GLN A 43 16.43 9.28 -16.18
C GLN A 43 17.03 8.17 -15.32
N ARG A 44 17.58 7.16 -15.99
CA ARG A 44 18.69 6.35 -15.47
C ARG A 44 19.92 6.80 -16.24
N ALA A 45 20.81 7.51 -15.59
CA ALA A 45 22.18 7.70 -16.03
C ALA A 45 23.08 7.08 -14.95
N GLU A 46 23.87 6.12 -15.41
CA GLU A 46 24.94 5.46 -14.69
C GLU A 46 26.21 6.33 -14.75
N SER A 47 27.09 6.13 -13.76
CA SER A 47 28.49 6.55 -13.70
C SER A 47 28.82 7.91 -13.06
N SER A 48 29.41 7.80 -11.86
CA SER A 48 30.65 8.46 -11.41
C SER A 48 30.89 9.91 -11.84
N GLN A 49 30.70 10.85 -10.91
CA GLN A 49 31.66 11.94 -10.73
C GLN A 49 31.47 12.59 -9.35
N THR A 50 32.55 12.54 -8.58
CA THR A 50 32.86 13.42 -7.47
C THR A 50 32.46 14.87 -7.81
N SER A 51 31.42 15.37 -7.14
CA SER A 51 31.20 16.79 -7.01
C SER A 51 31.00 17.08 -5.52
N SER A 52 32.13 17.38 -4.88
CA SER A 52 32.22 18.12 -3.64
C SER A 52 31.54 19.48 -3.81
N SER A 53 30.22 19.52 -3.72
CA SER A 53 29.47 20.73 -3.47
C SER A 53 29.27 20.83 -1.97
N SER A 54 30.25 21.44 -1.31
CA SER A 54 30.13 21.95 0.06
C SER A 54 29.14 23.12 0.06
N SER A 55 27.86 22.81 -0.05
CA SER A 55 26.83 23.69 0.47
C SER A 55 26.84 23.47 1.98
N THR A 56 27.52 24.36 2.70
CA THR A 56 27.32 24.55 4.13
C THR A 56 25.86 24.91 4.32
N ALA A 57 25.01 23.88 4.43
CA ALA A 57 23.66 24.02 4.92
C ALA A 57 23.82 24.41 6.38
N GLU A 58 23.52 25.67 6.65
CA GLU A 58 23.38 26.22 7.99
C GLU A 58 22.44 25.29 8.77
N SER A 59 23.03 24.44 9.61
CA SER A 59 22.27 23.46 10.37
C SER A 59 21.47 24.24 11.39
N LYS A 60 20.19 24.48 11.11
CA LYS A 60 19.21 24.60 12.18
C LYS A 60 19.40 23.35 13.02
N THR A 61 19.99 23.52 14.21
CA THR A 61 20.11 22.47 15.22
C THR A 61 18.70 22.06 15.54
N THR A 62 18.26 21.04 14.81
CA THR A 62 16.94 20.46 14.99
C THR A 62 17.13 19.55 16.19
N ASP A 63 16.32 19.71 17.22
CA ASP A 63 16.33 18.87 18.44
C ASP A 63 15.85 17.43 18.15
N LEU A 64 15.97 16.99 16.89
CA LEU A 64 15.55 15.69 16.42
C LEU A 64 16.80 14.85 16.15
N PRO A 65 16.76 13.55 16.47
CA PRO A 65 17.84 12.64 16.14
C PRO A 65 18.04 12.55 14.63
N GLU A 66 19.27 12.25 14.21
CA GLU A 66 19.56 11.92 12.82
C GLU A 66 18.80 10.64 12.44
N ALA A 67 18.10 10.69 11.30
CA ALA A 67 17.25 9.62 10.82
C ALA A 67 17.59 9.27 9.37
N HIS A 68 17.71 7.98 9.08
CA HIS A 68 17.98 7.44 7.77
C HIS A 68 16.89 6.48 7.32
N ARG A 69 16.72 6.35 5.99
CA ARG A 69 15.75 5.42 5.41
C ARG A 69 16.01 3.95 5.74
N SER A 70 17.24 3.62 6.12
CA SER A 70 17.68 2.28 6.52
C SER A 70 17.45 1.98 7.99
N ASP A 71 16.93 2.93 8.77
CA ASP A 71 16.75 2.75 10.20
C ASP A 71 15.71 1.66 10.49
N TRP A 72 16.09 0.73 11.35
CA TRP A 72 15.29 -0.45 11.65
C TRP A 72 13.93 -0.11 12.30
N ASN A 73 13.86 1.00 13.03
CA ASN A 73 12.66 1.48 13.71
C ASN A 73 11.78 2.38 12.82
N LEU A 74 12.17 2.56 11.55
CA LEU A 74 11.40 3.30 10.53
C LEU A 74 10.93 2.38 9.39
N VAL A 75 10.82 1.06 9.66
CA VAL A 75 10.28 0.10 8.70
C VAL A 75 8.80 0.36 8.44
N LEU A 76 8.45 0.58 7.16
CA LEU A 76 7.07 0.79 6.74
C LEU A 76 6.35 -0.56 6.52
N VAL A 77 5.25 -0.76 7.25
CA VAL A 77 4.34 -1.90 7.09
C VAL A 77 2.91 -1.39 6.95
N ASN A 78 2.30 -1.65 5.80
CA ASN A 78 0.87 -1.42 5.54
C ASN A 78 0.41 -2.28 4.36
N ARG A 79 -0.84 -2.11 3.91
CA ARG A 79 -1.40 -2.93 2.83
C ARG A 79 -0.64 -2.76 1.50
N GLU A 80 -0.18 -1.56 1.20
CA GLU A 80 0.55 -1.23 -0.03
C GLU A 80 2.07 -1.53 0.09
N ASN A 81 2.55 -1.78 1.31
CA ASN A 81 3.94 -2.12 1.64
C ASN A 81 3.98 -3.37 2.51
N PRO A 82 3.62 -4.55 1.97
CA PRO A 82 3.68 -5.80 2.71
C PRO A 82 5.13 -6.15 3.02
N LYS A 83 5.33 -6.85 4.14
CA LYS A 83 6.61 -7.41 4.55
C LYS A 83 6.43 -8.89 4.84
N GLU A 84 7.48 -9.65 4.57
CA GLU A 84 7.63 -10.99 5.13
C GLU A 84 7.70 -10.89 6.66
N GLU A 85 7.54 -12.03 7.34
CA GLU A 85 7.58 -12.08 8.80
C GLU A 85 8.87 -11.47 9.33
N LEU A 86 8.73 -10.39 10.11
CA LEU A 86 9.84 -9.81 10.85
C LEU A 86 10.01 -10.66 12.10
N SER A 87 11.13 -11.38 12.20
CA SER A 87 11.45 -12.25 13.34
C SER A 87 12.50 -11.58 14.25
N PRO A 88 12.13 -10.57 15.06
CA PRO A 88 13.06 -9.97 16.00
C PRO A 88 13.35 -10.92 17.18
N GLU A 89 14.42 -10.62 17.91
CA GLU A 89 14.62 -11.19 19.24
C GLU A 89 13.56 -10.61 20.18
N LEU A 90 12.85 -11.50 20.87
CA LEU A 90 11.74 -11.12 21.74
C LEU A 90 12.16 -11.12 23.21
N THR A 91 11.61 -10.18 23.96
CA THR A 91 11.68 -10.15 25.42
C THR A 91 10.32 -9.81 26.01
N THR A 92 10.12 -10.15 27.28
CA THR A 92 8.87 -9.92 27.99
C THR A 92 8.90 -8.57 28.71
N VAL A 93 7.87 -7.74 28.47
CA VAL A 93 7.60 -6.52 29.24
C VAL A 93 6.17 -6.59 29.75
N GLY A 94 5.98 -6.57 31.07
CA GLY A 94 4.68 -6.82 31.68
C GLY A 94 4.15 -8.22 31.33
N ASN A 95 2.99 -8.26 30.66
CA ASN A 95 2.30 -9.48 30.22
C ASN A 95 2.43 -9.76 28.71
N VAL A 96 3.25 -9.00 27.97
CA VAL A 96 3.38 -9.11 26.51
C VAL A 96 4.83 -9.33 26.07
N GLN A 97 5.01 -9.90 24.88
CA GLN A 97 6.32 -10.01 24.24
C GLN A 97 6.54 -8.89 23.22
N VAL A 98 7.74 -8.31 23.21
CA VAL A 98 8.14 -7.19 22.34
C VAL A 98 9.54 -7.42 21.78
N ASP A 99 9.88 -6.69 20.72
CA ASP A 99 11.26 -6.62 20.23
C ASP A 99 12.20 -6.14 21.35
N GLN A 100 13.27 -6.88 21.60
CA GLN A 100 14.23 -6.57 22.66
C GLN A 100 14.79 -5.14 22.57
N ARG A 101 14.91 -4.60 21.36
CA ARG A 101 15.45 -3.25 21.11
C ARG A 101 14.56 -2.13 21.64
N ILE A 102 13.26 -2.37 21.87
CA ILE A 102 12.33 -1.36 22.41
C ILE A 102 12.03 -1.53 23.90
N ALA A 103 12.53 -2.60 24.53
CA ALA A 103 12.13 -3.00 25.87
C ALA A 103 12.35 -1.90 26.92
N ASP A 104 13.54 -1.30 26.96
CA ASP A 104 13.89 -0.25 27.92
C ASP A 104 13.01 1.00 27.78
N ALA A 105 12.70 1.39 26.54
CA ALA A 105 11.82 2.53 26.28
C ALA A 105 10.39 2.23 26.73
N LEU A 106 9.90 1.02 26.46
CA LEU A 106 8.56 0.60 26.86
C LEU A 106 8.41 0.46 28.38
N VAL A 107 9.42 -0.05 29.08
CA VAL A 107 9.44 -0.12 30.55
C VAL A 107 9.33 1.27 31.16
N LYS A 108 10.10 2.24 30.65
CA LYS A 108 10.03 3.64 31.12
C LYS A 108 8.66 4.25 30.84
N PHE A 109 8.12 4.01 29.65
CA PHE A 109 6.78 4.47 29.27
C PHE A 109 5.70 3.91 30.20
N LEU A 110 5.71 2.60 30.43
CA LEU A 110 4.73 1.93 31.30
C LEU A 110 4.85 2.42 32.74
N ALA A 111 6.07 2.57 33.27
CA ALA A 111 6.29 3.10 34.62
C ALA A 111 5.76 4.53 34.77
N ALA A 112 5.95 5.38 33.76
CA ALA A 112 5.41 6.74 33.75
C ALA A 112 3.88 6.76 33.69
N ALA A 113 3.26 5.87 32.89
CA ALA A 113 1.81 5.71 32.85
C ALA A 113 1.25 5.24 34.19
N GLN A 114 1.89 4.25 34.82
CA GLN A 114 1.50 3.69 36.12
C GLN A 114 1.67 4.67 37.29
N ALA A 115 2.57 5.64 37.16
CA ALA A 115 2.68 6.74 38.12
C ALA A 115 1.45 7.66 38.10
N ILE A 116 0.69 7.69 37.00
CA ILE A 116 -0.56 8.44 36.86
C ILE A 116 -1.76 7.58 37.26
N ASP A 117 -1.84 6.36 36.72
CA ASP A 117 -2.85 5.36 37.08
C ASP A 117 -2.23 3.96 37.22
N PRO A 118 -2.18 3.40 38.43
CA PRO A 118 -1.63 2.06 38.66
C PRO A 118 -2.31 0.92 37.87
N ALA A 119 -3.52 1.13 37.33
CA ALA A 119 -4.23 0.13 36.54
C ALA A 119 -3.72 -0.01 35.10
N GLU A 120 -2.85 0.90 34.64
CA GLU A 120 -2.29 0.87 33.29
C GLU A 120 -1.49 -0.41 33.02
N HIS A 121 -1.79 -1.06 31.90
CA HIS A 121 -1.17 -2.32 31.48
C HIS A 121 -1.16 -2.48 29.96
N LEU A 122 -0.26 -3.35 29.48
CA LEU A 122 -0.12 -3.65 28.06
C LEU A 122 -1.17 -4.71 27.64
N ILE A 123 -1.84 -4.48 26.51
CA ILE A 123 -2.90 -5.39 26.03
C ILE A 123 -2.42 -6.26 24.88
N SER A 124 -1.69 -5.68 23.93
CA SER A 124 -1.22 -6.38 22.73
C SER A 124 0.11 -5.83 22.27
N ALA A 125 0.98 -6.72 21.79
CA ALA A 125 2.28 -6.37 21.23
C ALA A 125 2.62 -7.31 20.05
N TYR A 126 3.77 -7.98 20.08
CA TYR A 126 4.21 -8.87 19.00
C TYR A 126 3.15 -9.93 18.67
N ARG A 127 2.92 -10.13 17.38
CA ARG A 127 2.09 -11.21 16.81
C ARG A 127 2.81 -11.78 15.61
N SER A 128 2.95 -13.10 15.57
CA SER A 128 3.45 -13.80 14.39
C SER A 128 2.47 -13.68 13.23
N VAL A 129 2.96 -13.85 12.00
CA VAL A 129 2.13 -13.86 10.80
C VAL A 129 1.07 -14.97 10.89
N ALA A 130 1.47 -16.16 11.33
CA ALA A 130 0.55 -17.28 11.52
C ALA A 130 -0.57 -16.98 12.53
N TYR A 131 -0.25 -16.33 13.65
CA TYR A 131 -1.28 -15.97 14.63
C TYR A 131 -2.21 -14.87 14.10
N GLN A 132 -1.65 -13.88 13.39
CA GLN A 132 -2.43 -12.82 12.78
C GLN A 132 -3.37 -13.35 11.69
N GLU A 133 -2.93 -14.34 10.92
CA GLU A 133 -3.76 -15.05 9.93
C GLU A 133 -4.93 -15.77 10.60
N GLN A 134 -4.70 -16.48 11.72
CA GLN A 134 -5.76 -17.12 12.48
C GLN A 134 -6.83 -16.12 12.95
N LEU A 135 -6.39 -14.97 13.49
CA LEU A 135 -7.30 -13.92 13.95
C LEU A 135 -8.10 -13.31 12.80
N PHE A 136 -7.46 -13.06 11.65
CA PHE A 136 -8.12 -12.57 10.47
C PHE A 136 -9.19 -13.55 9.96
N ASN A 137 -8.84 -14.83 9.86
CA ASN A 137 -9.77 -15.87 9.42
C ASN A 137 -10.96 -16.01 10.37
N THR A 138 -10.73 -15.91 11.68
CA THR A 138 -11.80 -15.92 12.68
C THR A 138 -12.73 -14.72 12.52
N TYR A 139 -12.16 -13.53 12.28
CA TYR A 139 -12.95 -12.33 12.01
C TYR A 139 -13.83 -12.49 10.76
N VAL A 140 -13.25 -12.97 9.65
CA VAL A 140 -13.99 -13.20 8.40
C VAL A 140 -15.15 -14.18 8.59
N GLU A 141 -14.94 -15.29 9.29
CA GLU A 141 -16.00 -16.27 9.52
C GLU A 141 -17.11 -15.69 10.41
N ASN A 142 -16.75 -14.95 11.46
CA ASN A 142 -17.74 -14.30 12.32
C ASN A 142 -18.61 -13.30 11.55
N GLU A 143 -18.01 -12.49 10.68
CA GLU A 143 -18.76 -11.57 9.81
C GLU A 143 -19.67 -12.34 8.83
N ARG A 144 -19.19 -13.46 8.28
CA ARG A 144 -19.96 -14.29 7.36
C ARG A 144 -21.16 -14.95 8.03
N VAL A 145 -21.01 -15.39 9.29
CA VAL A 145 -22.08 -15.99 10.10
C VAL A 145 -23.03 -14.92 10.62
N GLY A 146 -22.51 -13.78 11.10
CA GLY A 146 -23.29 -12.66 11.62
C GLY A 146 -24.13 -11.94 10.54
N ALA A 147 -23.66 -11.91 9.29
CA ALA A 147 -24.43 -11.39 8.16
C ALA A 147 -25.53 -12.34 7.65
N ALA A 148 -25.62 -13.56 8.17
CA ALA A 148 -26.61 -14.57 7.78
C ALA A 148 -27.76 -14.73 8.80
N GLY A 149 -27.77 -13.97 9.89
CA GLY A 149 -28.85 -13.89 10.89
C GLY A 149 -29.65 -12.61 10.76
#